data_AF-A0AA47MS51-F1
#
_entry.id   AF-A0AA47MS51-F1
#
_cell.length_a   1.000
_cell.length_b   1.000
_cell.length_c   1.000
_cell.angle_alpha   90.00
_cell.angle_beta   90.00
_cell.angle_gamma   90.00
#
_symmetry.space_group_name_H-M   'P 1'
#
loop_
_entity.id
_entity.type
_entity.pdbx_description
1 polymer ?
#
loop_
_entity_poly.entity_id
_entity_poly.type
_entity_poly.pdbx_seq_one_letter_code
_entity_poly.pdbx_strand_id
1 'polypeptide(L)'
;MEAVRTQPGWDEKTISEAYGLSKKLRDRAFLQLLEFFSLLMPEVDVLYNTLQKRSIDAPCINSALAHFKENVQKMRQQADNLAATSHDGTDEPGRRVANTAQVMKEACDTVISQVEQRFSQSDHLIAAKLVDSSFFPQFVLSFPTSELDCAVKLWPLDNKEKLKSELITLYRHSELHTGKTALSLLKSIFENNLEENFAETVILLKIIATTPMTTAESERNFSTLKRIKTFTRNTMGQPRLNALAMLSIESQLIQQLQDFIPKVIEKFSQRKDRRAAFLFK
;
A
#
# COMPACT_ATOMS: atom_id res chain seq x y z
N MET A 1 43.89 1.77 -2.56
CA MET A 1 43.77 3.25 -2.62
C MET A 1 44.66 3.84 -3.72
N GLU A 2 45.90 3.35 -3.88
CA GLU A 2 46.74 3.67 -5.06
C GLU A 2 46.17 3.13 -6.38
N ALA A 3 45.43 2.02 -6.35
CA ALA A 3 44.94 1.34 -7.55
C ALA A 3 44.01 2.16 -8.47
N VAL A 4 43.26 3.15 -7.97
CA VAL A 4 42.38 4.01 -8.81
C VAL A 4 43.18 5.11 -9.51
N ARG A 5 44.31 5.53 -8.92
CA ARG A 5 45.19 6.57 -9.49
C ARG A 5 46.13 6.04 -10.58
N THR A 6 46.41 4.74 -10.57
CA THR A 6 47.46 4.14 -11.41
C THR A 6 46.96 3.03 -12.34
N GLN A 7 45.65 2.91 -12.54
CA GLN A 7 45.11 1.93 -13.48
C GLN A 7 45.49 2.32 -14.93
N PRO A 8 46.34 1.52 -15.61
CA PRO A 8 46.78 1.85 -16.96
C PRO A 8 45.60 1.73 -17.93
N GLY A 9 45.33 2.80 -18.69
CA GLY A 9 44.34 2.82 -19.76
C GLY A 9 43.03 3.59 -19.47
N TRP A 10 42.90 4.25 -18.31
CA TRP A 10 41.74 5.08 -18.00
C TRP A 10 41.98 6.55 -18.37
N ASP A 11 40.97 7.23 -18.89
CA ASP A 11 41.04 8.66 -19.21
C ASP A 11 40.95 9.52 -17.93
N GLU A 12 41.56 10.70 -17.99
CA GLU A 12 41.73 11.60 -16.83
C GLU A 12 40.38 12.03 -16.22
N LYS A 13 39.34 12.16 -17.06
CA LYS A 13 37.98 12.48 -16.61
C LYS A 13 37.37 11.33 -15.81
N THR A 14 37.44 10.09 -16.31
CA THR A 14 36.99 8.90 -15.56
C THR A 14 37.71 8.74 -14.22
N ILE A 15 39.03 8.98 -14.17
CA ILE A 15 39.81 8.92 -12.92
C ILE A 15 39.33 9.98 -11.92
N SER A 16 39.08 11.20 -12.38
CA SER A 16 38.57 12.30 -11.55
C SER A 16 37.16 12.03 -11.02
N GLU A 17 36.24 11.53 -11.85
CA GLU A 17 34.88 11.18 -11.44
C GLU A 17 34.85 10.00 -10.44
N ALA A 18 35.62 8.95 -10.71
CA ALA A 18 35.77 7.81 -9.80
C ALA A 18 36.34 8.24 -8.44
N TYR A 19 37.29 9.18 -8.44
CA TYR A 19 37.82 9.76 -7.21
C TYR A 19 36.77 10.59 -6.46
N GLY A 20 36.00 11.42 -7.17
CA GLY A 20 34.89 12.19 -6.61
C GLY A 20 33.84 11.30 -5.93
N LEU A 21 33.46 10.18 -6.57
CA LEU A 21 32.57 9.19 -5.99
C LEU A 21 33.20 8.49 -4.79
N SER A 22 34.46 8.08 -4.88
CA SER A 22 35.18 7.45 -3.76
C SER A 22 35.33 8.37 -2.55
N LYS A 23 35.43 9.69 -2.77
CA LYS A 23 35.43 10.70 -1.72
C LYS A 23 34.05 10.85 -1.09
N LYS A 24 32.98 10.86 -1.89
CA LYS A 24 31.58 10.88 -1.38
C LYS A 24 31.23 9.63 -0.58
N LEU A 25 31.67 8.46 -1.02
CA LEU A 25 31.44 7.19 -0.31
C LEU A 25 32.15 7.12 1.05
N ARG A 26 33.14 7.98 1.29
CA ARG A 26 33.85 8.12 2.57
C ARG A 26 33.47 9.36 3.35
N ASP A 27 32.53 10.15 2.83
CA ASP A 27 32.02 11.30 3.55
C ASP A 27 31.28 10.81 4.80
N ARG A 28 31.61 11.41 5.95
CA ARG A 28 31.09 10.98 7.25
C ARG A 28 29.59 11.19 7.35
N ALA A 29 29.08 12.30 6.83
CA ALA A 29 27.66 12.57 6.83
C ALA A 29 26.91 11.59 5.91
N PHE A 30 27.49 11.24 4.75
CA PHE A 30 26.94 10.20 3.88
C PHE A 30 26.87 8.83 4.58
N LEU A 31 27.93 8.40 5.28
CA LEU A 31 27.95 7.12 5.99
C LEU A 31 26.94 7.09 7.16
N GLN A 32 26.84 8.18 7.92
CA GLN A 32 25.86 8.30 9.01
C GLN A 32 24.42 8.27 8.48
N LEU A 33 24.14 8.97 7.36
CA LEU A 33 22.84 8.93 6.71
C LEU A 33 22.56 7.53 6.12
N LEU A 34 23.56 6.87 5.55
CA LEU A 34 23.42 5.51 5.03
C LEU A 34 23.07 4.52 6.14
N GLU A 35 23.74 4.60 7.29
CA GLU A 35 23.42 3.80 8.48
C GLU A 35 21.99 4.08 8.97
N PHE A 36 21.60 5.35 9.08
CA PHE A 36 20.24 5.74 9.43
C PHE A 36 19.19 5.19 8.45
N PHE A 37 19.41 5.34 7.14
CA PHE A 37 18.49 4.81 6.13
C PHE A 37 18.45 3.28 6.11
N SER A 38 19.55 2.61 6.48
CA SER A 38 19.56 1.15 6.62
C SER A 38 18.67 0.66 7.76
N LEU A 39 18.39 1.51 8.76
CA LEU A 39 17.43 1.24 9.85
C LEU A 39 16.01 1.67 9.48
N LEU A 40 15.85 2.80 8.78
CA LEU A 40 14.55 3.35 8.42
C LEU A 40 13.84 2.55 7.31
N MET A 41 14.57 2.13 6.26
CA MET A 41 13.96 1.47 5.10
C MET A 41 13.30 0.13 5.44
N PRO A 42 13.87 -0.73 6.30
CA PRO A 42 13.19 -1.95 6.75
C PRO A 42 11.82 -1.69 7.40
N GLU A 43 11.67 -0.62 8.19
CA GLU A 43 10.37 -0.26 8.79
C GLU A 43 9.34 0.14 7.72
N VAL A 44 9.80 0.88 6.70
CA VAL A 44 8.96 1.23 5.54
C VAL A 44 8.57 -0.03 4.76
N ASP A 45 9.51 -0.96 4.55
CA ASP A 45 9.25 -2.23 3.88
C ASP A 45 8.28 -3.12 4.68
N VAL A 46 8.38 -3.16 6.01
CA VAL A 46 7.44 -3.90 6.87
C VAL A 46 6.04 -3.32 6.74
N LEU A 47 5.90 -1.99 6.79
CA LEU A 47 4.61 -1.32 6.57
C LEU A 47 4.08 -1.61 5.16
N TYR A 48 4.93 -1.46 4.14
CA TYR A 48 4.58 -1.73 2.74
C TYR A 48 4.06 -3.16 2.54
N ASN A 49 4.82 -4.15 3.01
CA ASN A 49 4.46 -5.57 2.89
C ASN A 49 3.18 -5.88 3.67
N THR A 50 3.00 -5.24 4.83
CA THR A 50 1.76 -5.38 5.62
C THR A 50 0.58 -4.83 4.85
N LEU A 51 0.69 -3.65 4.23
CA LEU A 51 -0.32 -3.01 3.37
C LEU A 51 -0.55 -3.75 2.04
N GLN A 52 0.39 -4.61 1.61
CA GLN A 52 0.28 -5.38 0.38
C GLN A 52 -0.44 -6.75 0.54
N LYS A 53 -0.81 -7.14 1.76
CA LYS A 53 -1.65 -8.33 1.97
C LYS A 53 -3.08 -8.11 1.42
N ARG A 54 -3.74 -9.18 0.96
CA ARG A 54 -5.11 -9.11 0.37
C ARG A 54 -6.24 -9.10 1.40
N SER A 55 -5.94 -9.40 2.65
CA SER A 55 -6.91 -9.61 3.73
C SER A 55 -6.77 -8.57 4.84
N ILE A 56 -6.39 -7.33 4.50
CA ILE A 56 -6.08 -6.33 5.52
C ILE A 56 -7.33 -5.51 5.78
N ASP A 57 -7.75 -5.57 7.03
CA ASP A 57 -8.88 -4.80 7.53
C ASP A 57 -8.41 -3.45 8.06
N ALA A 58 -9.30 -2.45 8.05
CA ALA A 58 -9.05 -1.12 8.62
C ALA A 58 -8.36 -1.13 10.01
N PRO A 59 -8.76 -1.98 10.99
CA PRO A 59 -8.05 -2.06 12.28
C PRO A 59 -6.61 -2.58 12.17
N CYS A 60 -6.33 -3.53 11.27
CA CYS A 60 -4.97 -4.03 11.04
C CYS A 60 -4.09 -2.96 10.39
N ILE A 61 -4.65 -2.18 9.46
CA ILE A 61 -3.98 -1.01 8.88
C ILE A 61 -3.63 -0.01 9.98
N ASN A 62 -4.61 0.36 10.83
CA ASN A 62 -4.39 1.33 11.91
C ASN A 62 -3.35 0.86 12.92
N SER A 63 -3.35 -0.43 13.29
CA SER A 63 -2.35 -1.00 14.18
C SER A 63 -0.95 -1.00 13.56
N ALA A 64 -0.82 -1.38 12.28
CA ALA A 64 0.45 -1.34 11.57
C ALA A 64 0.99 0.10 11.44
N LEU A 65 0.11 1.07 11.17
CA LEU A 65 0.46 2.49 11.13
C LEU A 65 0.90 3.00 12.51
N ALA A 66 0.23 2.61 13.59
CA ALA A 66 0.61 2.99 14.94
C ALA A 66 2.00 2.44 15.31
N HIS A 67 2.25 1.16 15.01
CA HIS A 67 3.55 0.52 15.26
C HIS A 67 4.66 1.19 14.45
N PHE A 68 4.42 1.45 13.16
CA PHE A 68 5.36 2.18 12.30
C PHE A 68 5.70 3.57 12.86
N LYS A 69 4.68 4.36 13.25
CA LYS A 69 4.89 5.68 13.84
C LYS A 69 5.72 5.62 15.11
N GLU A 70 5.44 4.66 15.98
CA GLU A 70 6.20 4.46 17.22
C GLU A 70 7.67 4.13 16.92
N ASN A 71 7.94 3.24 15.97
CA ASN A 71 9.31 2.86 15.59
C ASN A 71 10.07 4.03 14.95
N VAL A 72 9.43 4.79 14.05
CA VAL A 72 10.04 5.99 13.45
C VAL A 72 10.30 7.08 14.48
N GLN A 73 9.43 7.24 15.49
CA GLN A 73 9.66 8.15 16.60
C GLN A 73 10.83 7.70 17.50
N LYS A 74 11.00 6.40 17.75
CA LYS A 74 12.18 5.87 18.46
C LYS A 74 13.46 6.16 17.68
N MET A 75 13.47 5.97 16.36
CA MET A 75 14.61 6.32 15.50
C MET A 75 14.93 7.82 15.55
N ARG A 76 13.90 8.67 15.55
CA ARG A 76 14.06 10.13 15.71
C ARG A 76 14.75 10.51 17.02
N GLN A 77 14.42 9.82 18.12
CA GLN A 77 15.05 10.03 19.43
C GLN A 77 16.50 9.54 19.47
N GLN A 78 16.83 8.51 18.68
CA GLN A 78 18.18 7.95 18.59
C GLN A 78 19.08 8.69 17.58
N ALA A 79 18.53 9.58 16.76
CA ALA A 79 19.27 10.31 15.71
C ALA A 79 20.47 11.10 16.25
N ASP A 80 20.36 11.68 17.46
CA ASP A 80 21.47 12.42 18.08
C ASP A 80 22.63 11.47 18.48
N ASN A 81 22.31 10.25 18.91
CA ASN A 81 23.31 9.25 19.29
C ASN A 81 24.02 8.68 18.05
N LEU A 82 23.28 8.39 16.98
CA LEU A 82 23.82 7.95 15.68
C LEU A 82 24.75 9.00 15.06
N ALA A 83 24.39 10.28 15.19
CA ALA A 83 25.25 11.37 14.75
C ALA A 83 26.54 11.49 15.61
N ALA A 84 26.48 11.10 16.88
CA ALA A 84 27.62 11.13 17.80
C ALA A 84 28.57 9.91 17.68
N THR A 85 28.06 8.73 17.30
CA THR A 85 28.87 7.51 17.11
C THR A 85 29.70 7.59 15.83
N SER A 86 30.88 8.21 15.92
CA SER A 86 32.04 7.89 15.07
C SER A 86 33.29 8.45 15.74
N HIS A 87 33.91 7.63 16.58
CA HIS A 87 35.28 7.84 17.02
C HIS A 87 36.20 7.55 15.83
N ASP A 88 36.71 8.60 15.18
CA ASP A 88 38.13 8.65 14.87
C ASP A 88 38.59 10.11 14.78
N GLY A 89 39.74 10.38 15.38
CA GLY A 89 40.23 11.73 15.67
C GLY A 89 40.49 12.54 14.41
N THR A 90 39.78 13.65 14.26
CA THR A 90 40.30 14.93 13.75
C THR A 90 39.24 16.00 14.02
N ASP A 91 39.67 17.06 14.69
CA ASP A 91 38.85 18.19 15.15
C ASP A 91 38.02 18.85 14.04
N GLU A 92 36.70 18.63 14.04
CA GLU A 92 35.67 19.61 13.67
C GLU A 92 34.32 19.22 14.35
N PRO A 93 34.05 19.61 15.61
CA PRO A 93 33.22 18.72 16.46
C PRO A 93 31.72 19.03 16.57
N GLY A 94 31.20 20.18 16.11
CA GLY A 94 29.83 20.61 16.51
C GLY A 94 28.82 20.77 15.38
N ARG A 95 29.12 21.64 14.40
CA ARG A 95 28.09 22.21 13.52
C ARG A 95 27.60 21.27 12.41
N ARG A 96 28.48 20.40 11.88
CA ARG A 96 28.11 19.41 10.84
C ARG A 96 27.37 18.19 11.43
N VAL A 97 27.76 17.74 12.62
CA VAL A 97 27.08 16.66 13.34
C VAL A 97 25.67 17.08 13.73
N ALA A 98 25.50 18.29 14.28
CA ALA A 98 24.19 18.87 14.57
C ALA A 98 23.30 19.00 13.31
N ASN A 99 23.90 19.35 12.17
CA ASN A 99 23.17 19.42 10.90
C ASN A 99 22.73 18.02 10.42
N THR A 100 23.56 17.00 10.58
CA THR A 100 23.23 15.63 10.16
C THR A 100 22.13 15.02 11.03
N ALA A 101 22.19 15.20 12.36
CA ALA A 101 21.12 14.79 13.27
C ALA A 101 19.80 15.50 12.97
N GLN A 102 19.86 16.80 12.64
CA GLN A 102 18.70 17.58 12.23
C GLN A 102 18.07 17.04 10.94
N VAL A 103 18.88 16.72 9.93
CA VAL A 103 18.42 16.11 8.67
C VAL A 103 17.76 14.74 8.91
N MET A 104 18.31 13.90 9.79
CA MET A 104 17.70 12.62 10.16
C MET A 104 16.34 12.81 10.85
N LYS A 105 16.22 13.79 11.76
CA LYS A 105 14.95 14.13 12.43
C LYS A 105 13.92 14.65 11.43
N GLU A 106 14.32 15.53 10.51
CA GLU A 106 13.47 16.04 9.43
C GLU A 106 13.00 14.90 8.50
N ALA A 107 13.86 13.92 8.22
CA ALA A 107 13.48 12.74 7.45
C ALA A 107 12.42 11.90 8.18
N CYS A 108 12.59 11.63 9.48
CA CYS A 108 11.56 10.97 10.30
C CYS A 108 10.23 11.74 10.30
N ASP A 109 10.29 13.06 10.52
CA ASP A 109 9.10 13.92 10.58
C ASP A 109 8.37 13.96 9.22
N THR A 110 9.13 14.00 8.12
CA THR A 110 8.59 13.92 6.75
C THR A 110 7.90 12.60 6.49
N VAL A 111 8.53 11.48 6.88
CA VAL A 111 7.96 10.13 6.69
C VAL A 111 6.67 9.97 7.50
N ILE A 112 6.66 10.40 8.76
CA ILE A 112 5.44 10.38 9.60
C ILE A 112 4.35 11.25 8.98
N SER A 113 4.68 12.47 8.57
CA SER A 113 3.73 13.40 7.94
C SER A 113 3.15 12.83 6.64
N GLN A 114 3.96 12.19 5.79
CA GLN A 114 3.47 11.56 4.56
C GLN A 114 2.54 10.39 4.85
N VAL A 115 2.83 9.58 5.86
CA VAL A 115 1.95 8.50 6.29
C VAL A 115 0.63 9.08 6.83
N GLU A 116 0.67 10.13 7.64
CA GLU A 116 -0.53 10.81 8.11
C GLU A 116 -1.35 11.43 6.99
N GLN A 117 -0.72 12.12 6.04
CA GLN A 117 -1.43 12.69 4.90
C GLN A 117 -2.09 11.61 4.04
N ARG A 118 -1.44 10.45 3.87
CA ARG A 118 -1.98 9.34 3.08
C ARG A 118 -3.13 8.61 3.77
N PHE A 119 -3.14 8.51 5.11
CA PHE A 119 -4.08 7.66 5.84
C PHE A 119 -5.03 8.39 6.79
N SER A 120 -4.73 9.60 7.26
CA SER A 120 -5.57 10.36 8.22
C SER A 120 -6.78 11.07 7.59
N GLN A 121 -6.84 11.23 6.27
CA GLN A 121 -7.88 12.00 5.56
C GLN A 121 -8.69 11.19 4.55
N SER A 122 -8.59 9.87 4.62
CA SER A 122 -9.43 9.03 3.78
C SER A 122 -10.81 8.92 4.42
N ASP A 123 -11.78 9.73 3.95
CA ASP A 123 -13.18 9.70 4.39
C ASP A 123 -13.71 8.23 4.43
N HIS A 124 -13.21 7.38 3.52
CA HIS A 124 -13.61 5.96 3.40
C HIS A 124 -13.06 5.08 4.53
N LEU A 125 -11.89 5.39 5.10
CA LEU A 125 -11.36 4.71 6.28
C LEU A 125 -12.13 5.08 7.54
N ILE A 126 -12.57 6.34 7.64
CA ILE A 126 -13.43 6.81 8.73
C ILE A 126 -14.78 6.09 8.65
N ALA A 127 -15.39 6.06 7.46
CA ALA A 127 -16.65 5.38 7.24
C ALA A 127 -16.54 3.84 7.42
N ALA A 128 -15.39 3.24 7.10
CA ALA A 128 -15.14 1.81 7.34
C ALA A 128 -15.15 1.43 8.83
N LYS A 129 -14.89 2.37 9.76
CA LYS A 129 -14.98 2.12 11.21
C LYS A 129 -16.38 1.72 11.65
N LEU A 130 -17.42 2.16 10.94
CA LEU A 130 -18.81 1.80 11.24
C LEU A 130 -19.05 0.29 11.26
N VAL A 131 -18.24 -0.46 10.51
CA VAL A 131 -18.44 -1.91 10.35
C VAL A 131 -17.34 -2.72 11.04
N ASP A 132 -16.50 -2.05 11.84
CA ASP A 132 -15.48 -2.72 12.64
C ASP A 132 -16.08 -3.20 13.97
N SER A 133 -16.17 -4.54 14.09
CA SER A 133 -16.63 -5.24 15.29
C SER A 133 -15.95 -4.80 16.60
N SER A 134 -14.71 -4.31 16.52
CA SER A 134 -13.93 -3.88 17.70
C SER A 134 -14.55 -2.65 18.37
N PHE A 135 -15.24 -1.81 17.61
CA PHE A 135 -15.86 -0.58 18.11
C PHE A 135 -17.35 -0.74 18.45
N PHE A 136 -17.97 -1.89 18.12
CA PHE A 136 -19.40 -2.11 18.39
C PHE A 136 -19.78 -1.93 19.87
N PRO A 137 -19.01 -2.42 20.86
CA PRO A 137 -19.34 -2.18 22.27
C PRO A 137 -19.39 -0.69 22.63
N GLN A 138 -18.54 0.12 22.00
CA GLN A 138 -18.53 1.59 22.19
C GLN A 138 -19.70 2.25 21.46
N PHE A 139 -20.02 1.77 20.26
CA PHE A 139 -21.11 2.31 19.44
C PHE A 139 -22.51 1.99 19.96
N VAL A 140 -22.66 0.93 20.76
CA VAL A 140 -23.89 0.67 21.53
C VAL A 140 -24.13 1.76 22.57
N LEU A 141 -23.07 2.29 23.20
CA LEU A 141 -23.15 3.33 24.23
C LEU A 141 -23.29 4.72 23.63
N SER A 142 -22.53 5.01 22.57
CA SER A 142 -22.54 6.28 21.85
C SER A 142 -22.46 6.06 20.35
N PHE A 143 -23.56 6.33 19.65
CA PHE A 143 -23.63 6.09 18.21
C PHE A 143 -22.69 7.05 17.44
N PRO A 144 -21.84 6.53 16.52
CA PRO A 144 -20.88 7.34 15.76
C PRO A 144 -21.56 8.14 14.65
N THR A 145 -22.00 9.36 14.95
CA THR A 145 -22.67 10.24 13.99
C THR A 145 -21.72 10.81 12.95
N SER A 146 -20.48 11.13 13.34
CA SER A 146 -19.44 11.64 12.43
C SER A 146 -19.09 10.66 11.32
N GLU A 147 -18.95 9.37 11.66
CA GLU A 147 -18.61 8.31 10.73
C GLU A 147 -19.77 8.02 9.79
N LEU A 148 -21.02 8.08 10.29
CA LEU A 148 -22.24 7.96 9.47
C LEU A 148 -22.33 9.12 8.47
N ASP A 149 -22.08 10.35 8.89
CA ASP A 149 -22.10 11.51 8.01
C ASP A 149 -20.99 11.41 6.94
N CYS A 150 -19.82 10.89 7.29
CA CYS A 150 -18.76 10.59 6.32
C CYS A 150 -19.19 9.53 5.31
N ALA A 151 -19.86 8.45 5.76
CA ALA A 151 -20.35 7.38 4.89
C ALA A 151 -21.40 7.89 3.89
N VAL A 152 -22.35 8.69 4.35
CA VAL A 152 -23.42 9.26 3.52
C VAL A 152 -22.89 10.30 2.53
N LYS A 153 -21.83 11.05 2.89
CA LYS A 153 -21.16 11.98 1.97
C LYS A 153 -20.42 11.26 0.84
N LEU A 154 -19.84 10.10 1.14
CA LEU A 154 -19.02 9.34 0.19
C LEU A 154 -19.82 8.44 -0.74
N TRP A 155 -20.85 7.81 -0.20
CA TRP A 155 -21.62 6.79 -0.89
C TRP A 155 -23.07 7.21 -0.99
N PRO A 156 -23.71 7.02 -2.16
CA PRO A 156 -25.12 7.33 -2.35
C PRO A 156 -25.97 6.31 -1.59
N LEU A 157 -26.06 6.50 -0.27
CA LEU A 157 -26.91 5.74 0.63
C LEU A 157 -28.26 6.44 0.69
N ASP A 158 -29.28 5.83 0.11
CA ASP A 158 -30.59 6.45 -0.10
C ASP A 158 -31.32 6.76 1.22
N ASN A 159 -31.01 6.03 2.30
CA ASN A 159 -31.74 6.17 3.56
C ASN A 159 -30.85 6.14 4.81
N LYS A 160 -30.38 7.32 5.22
CA LYS A 160 -29.56 7.53 6.44
C LYS A 160 -30.23 7.01 7.72
N GLU A 161 -31.53 7.24 7.89
CA GLU A 161 -32.25 6.84 9.11
C GLU A 161 -32.46 5.34 9.20
N LYS A 162 -32.71 4.70 8.06
CA LYS A 162 -32.79 3.23 7.98
C LYS A 162 -31.44 2.60 8.27
N LEU A 163 -30.36 3.10 7.65
CA LEU A 163 -29.00 2.64 7.91
C LEU A 163 -28.62 2.79 9.39
N LYS A 164 -28.95 3.93 10.02
CA LYS A 164 -28.71 4.14 11.45
C LYS A 164 -29.45 3.13 12.31
N SER A 165 -30.72 2.87 12.01
CA SER A 165 -31.55 1.91 12.77
C SER A 165 -31.04 0.47 12.62
N GLU A 166 -30.65 0.09 11.40
CA GLU A 166 -30.04 -1.21 11.11
C GLU A 166 -28.69 -1.36 11.82
N LEU A 167 -27.81 -0.36 11.76
CA LEU A 167 -26.50 -0.40 12.45
C LEU A 167 -26.64 -0.48 13.97
N ILE A 168 -27.57 0.26 14.57
CA ILE A 168 -27.85 0.15 16.02
C ILE A 168 -28.29 -1.27 16.38
N THR A 169 -29.13 -1.87 15.53
CA THR A 169 -29.59 -3.24 15.71
C THR A 169 -28.42 -4.21 15.56
N LEU A 170 -27.60 -4.03 14.53
CA LEU A 170 -26.40 -4.83 14.29
C LEU A 170 -25.45 -4.79 15.50
N TYR A 171 -25.14 -3.61 16.04
CA TYR A 171 -24.21 -3.46 17.18
C TYR A 171 -24.71 -4.14 18.47
N ARG A 172 -26.03 -4.35 18.60
CA ARG A 172 -26.63 -5.01 19.78
C ARG A 172 -26.64 -6.53 19.68
N HIS A 173 -26.58 -7.10 18.48
CA HIS A 173 -26.64 -8.54 18.27
C HIS A 173 -25.25 -9.16 18.17
N SER A 174 -24.73 -9.58 19.32
CA SER A 174 -23.42 -10.22 19.45
C SER A 174 -23.25 -11.51 18.63
N GLU A 175 -24.37 -12.18 18.34
CA GLU A 175 -24.44 -13.41 17.54
C GLU A 175 -24.02 -13.20 16.07
N LEU A 176 -24.16 -11.97 15.57
CA LEU A 176 -23.78 -11.60 14.20
C LEU A 176 -22.29 -11.26 14.07
N HIS A 177 -21.54 -11.19 15.18
CA HIS A 177 -20.12 -10.81 15.22
C HIS A 177 -19.16 -12.00 15.05
N THR A 178 -19.46 -12.94 14.16
CA THR A 178 -18.66 -14.18 14.00
C THR A 178 -17.23 -13.95 13.48
N GLY A 179 -16.85 -12.69 13.19
CA GLY A 179 -15.48 -12.32 12.84
C GLY A 179 -15.23 -10.81 12.93
N LYS A 180 -13.97 -10.42 12.73
CA LYS A 180 -13.51 -9.01 12.83
C LYS A 180 -13.63 -8.22 11.53
N THR A 181 -14.00 -8.89 10.44
CA THR A 181 -13.90 -8.37 9.08
C THR A 181 -15.28 -8.05 8.51
N ALA A 182 -15.36 -7.04 7.64
CA ALA A 182 -16.59 -6.72 6.91
C ALA A 182 -17.12 -7.94 6.12
N LEU A 183 -16.23 -8.72 5.49
CA LEU A 183 -16.60 -9.96 4.79
C LEU A 183 -17.17 -11.03 5.72
N SER A 184 -16.65 -11.18 6.94
CA SER A 184 -17.22 -12.12 7.91
C SER A 184 -18.61 -11.68 8.35
N LEU A 185 -18.82 -10.39 8.59
CA LEU A 185 -20.14 -9.85 8.93
C LEU A 185 -21.13 -10.05 7.77
N LEU A 186 -20.70 -9.78 6.53
CA LEU A 186 -21.51 -10.01 5.34
C LEU A 186 -21.91 -11.50 5.22
N LYS A 187 -20.95 -12.41 5.44
CA LYS A 187 -21.22 -13.85 5.42
C LYS A 187 -22.21 -14.28 6.51
N SER A 188 -22.05 -13.77 7.74
CA SER A 188 -22.98 -14.04 8.84
C SER A 188 -24.39 -13.52 8.54
N ILE A 189 -24.54 -12.37 7.87
CA ILE A 189 -25.87 -11.85 7.47
C ILE A 189 -26.53 -12.76 6.43
N PHE A 190 -25.77 -13.25 5.46
CA PHE A 190 -26.27 -14.21 4.46
C PHE A 190 -26.64 -15.56 5.08
N GLU A 191 -25.80 -16.10 5.98
CA GLU A 191 -26.07 -17.39 6.64
C GLU A 191 -27.34 -17.36 7.51
N ASN A 192 -27.71 -16.19 8.03
CA ASN A 192 -28.92 -16.01 8.82
C ASN A 192 -30.15 -15.54 8.01
N ASN A 193 -30.06 -15.43 6.68
CA ASN A 193 -31.12 -14.90 5.80
C ASN A 193 -31.63 -13.50 6.21
N LEU A 194 -30.75 -12.64 6.72
CA LEU A 194 -31.11 -11.31 7.24
C LEU A 194 -30.93 -10.18 6.21
N GLU A 195 -30.79 -10.54 4.94
CA GLU A 195 -30.49 -9.62 3.84
C GLU A 195 -31.62 -8.60 3.56
N GLU A 196 -32.88 -8.95 3.80
CA GLU A 196 -34.01 -8.02 3.68
C GLU A 196 -34.09 -7.04 4.87
N ASN A 197 -33.73 -7.50 6.07
CA ASN A 197 -33.79 -6.71 7.30
C ASN A 197 -32.62 -5.71 7.43
N PHE A 198 -31.48 -6.01 6.79
CA PHE A 198 -30.25 -5.21 6.83
C PHE A 198 -29.84 -4.71 5.43
N ALA A 199 -30.81 -4.35 4.59
CA ALA A 199 -30.56 -4.02 3.19
C ALA A 199 -29.52 -2.88 3.01
N GLU A 200 -29.62 -1.81 3.80
CA GLU A 200 -28.68 -0.67 3.72
C GLU A 200 -27.30 -1.04 4.26
N THR A 201 -27.27 -1.81 5.34
CA THR A 201 -26.04 -2.30 5.97
C THR A 201 -25.30 -3.28 5.05
N VAL A 202 -26.01 -4.12 4.30
CA VAL A 202 -25.45 -5.02 3.29
C VAL A 202 -24.85 -4.23 2.13
N ILE A 203 -25.51 -3.16 1.68
CA ILE A 203 -24.96 -2.27 0.65
C ILE A 203 -23.67 -1.62 1.17
N LEU A 204 -23.69 -1.06 2.38
CA LEU A 204 -22.51 -0.47 3.02
C LEU A 204 -21.35 -1.49 3.13
N LEU A 205 -21.65 -2.71 3.57
CA LEU A 205 -20.69 -3.82 3.67
C LEU A 205 -20.08 -4.18 2.32
N LYS A 206 -20.90 -4.28 1.26
CA LYS A 206 -20.44 -4.55 -0.11
C LYS A 206 -19.55 -3.43 -0.62
N ILE A 207 -19.92 -2.18 -0.37
CA ILE A 207 -19.12 -1.00 -0.76
C ILE A 207 -17.77 -1.00 -0.04
N ILE A 208 -17.75 -1.19 1.27
CA ILE A 208 -16.52 -1.27 2.07
C ILE A 208 -15.64 -2.44 1.59
N ALA A 209 -16.23 -3.60 1.31
CA ALA A 209 -15.48 -4.77 0.83
C ALA A 209 -14.91 -4.60 -0.59
N THR A 210 -15.49 -3.72 -1.41
CA THR A 210 -15.05 -3.46 -2.79
C THR A 210 -14.23 -2.17 -2.95
N THR A 211 -14.20 -1.33 -1.92
CA THR A 211 -13.42 -0.10 -1.90
C THR A 211 -11.99 -0.40 -1.47
N PRO A 212 -10.96 0.00 -2.24
CA PRO A 212 -9.58 -0.14 -1.82
C PRO A 212 -9.34 0.66 -0.54
N MET A 213 -9.12 -0.03 0.59
CA MET A 213 -8.82 0.62 1.87
C MET A 213 -7.38 1.15 1.94
N THR A 214 -6.55 0.83 0.95
CA THR A 214 -5.15 1.27 0.89
C THR A 214 -4.76 1.70 -0.52
N THR A 215 -3.87 2.69 -0.61
CA THR A 215 -3.23 3.08 -1.88
C THR A 215 -2.39 1.94 -2.48
N ALA A 216 -1.96 0.97 -1.68
CA ALA A 216 -1.21 -0.20 -2.12
C ALA A 216 -1.94 -1.05 -3.18
N GLU A 217 -3.28 -1.05 -3.21
CA GLU A 217 -4.03 -1.74 -4.27
C GLU A 217 -3.80 -1.09 -5.64
N SER A 218 -3.76 0.24 -5.70
CA SER A 218 -3.42 0.95 -6.93
C SER A 218 -2.00 0.62 -7.39
N GLU A 219 -1.05 0.46 -6.46
CA GLU A 219 0.34 0.09 -6.77
C GLU A 219 0.47 -1.35 -7.29
N ARG A 220 -0.34 -2.30 -6.79
CA ARG A 220 -0.44 -3.67 -7.35
C ARG A 220 -0.97 -3.64 -8.79
N ASN A 221 -1.95 -2.78 -9.05
CA ASN A 221 -2.46 -2.57 -10.41
C ASN A 221 -1.39 -1.97 -11.32
N PHE A 222 -0.61 -0.99 -10.84
CA PHE A 222 0.54 -0.44 -11.57
C PHE A 222 1.64 -1.47 -11.81
N SER A 223 1.93 -2.37 -10.86
CA SER A 223 2.89 -3.45 -11.04
C SER A 223 2.45 -4.42 -12.14
N THR A 224 1.18 -4.78 -12.16
CA THR A 224 0.57 -5.58 -13.23
C THR A 224 0.66 -4.84 -14.57
N LEU A 225 0.37 -3.55 -14.58
CA LEU A 225 0.49 -2.71 -15.76
C LEU A 225 1.94 -2.64 -16.26
N LYS A 226 2.94 -2.55 -15.38
CA LYS A 226 4.37 -2.56 -15.71
C LYS A 226 4.80 -3.88 -16.36
N ARG A 227 4.21 -5.01 -15.97
CA ARG A 227 4.41 -6.31 -16.66
C ARG A 227 3.79 -6.33 -18.06
N ILE A 228 2.68 -5.64 -18.25
CA ILE A 228 1.98 -5.59 -19.55
C ILE A 228 2.62 -4.57 -20.50
N LYS A 229 3.01 -3.40 -19.99
CA LYS A 229 3.75 -2.33 -20.66
C LYS A 229 5.22 -2.41 -20.27
N THR A 230 5.94 -3.34 -20.90
CA THR A 230 7.39 -3.35 -20.85
C THR A 230 7.96 -2.21 -21.71
N PHE A 231 9.20 -1.82 -21.43
CA PHE A 231 9.91 -0.76 -22.18
C PHE A 231 9.88 -1.00 -23.70
N THR A 232 10.05 -2.26 -24.12
CA THR A 232 10.01 -2.69 -25.53
C THR A 232 8.60 -2.75 -26.14
N ARG A 233 7.54 -2.65 -25.33
CA ARG A 233 6.13 -2.77 -25.76
C ARG A 233 5.28 -1.59 -25.29
N ASN A 234 5.85 -0.39 -25.22
CA ASN A 234 5.12 0.78 -24.71
C ASN A 234 4.10 1.34 -25.72
N THR A 235 4.34 1.14 -27.02
CA THR A 235 3.43 1.54 -28.10
C THR A 235 2.31 0.51 -28.27
N MET A 236 1.23 0.65 -27.50
CA MET A 236 0.02 -0.15 -27.67
C MET A 236 -1.24 0.69 -27.50
N GLY A 237 -2.28 0.37 -28.27
CA GLY A 237 -3.59 1.03 -28.14
C GLY A 237 -4.33 0.61 -26.87
N GLN A 238 -5.14 1.53 -26.33
CA GLN A 238 -5.96 1.33 -25.14
C GLN A 238 -6.80 0.03 -25.13
N PRO A 239 -7.49 -0.39 -26.23
CA PRO A 239 -8.30 -1.61 -26.19
C PRO A 239 -7.46 -2.87 -25.95
N ARG A 240 -6.25 -2.92 -26.53
CA ARG A 240 -5.32 -4.04 -26.31
C ARG A 240 -4.76 -4.04 -24.90
N LEU A 241 -4.44 -2.87 -24.36
CA LEU A 241 -3.96 -2.72 -22.98
C LEU A 241 -5.01 -3.22 -21.98
N ASN A 242 -6.26 -2.77 -22.12
CA ASN A 242 -7.36 -3.16 -21.25
C ASN A 242 -7.62 -4.67 -21.32
N ALA A 243 -7.64 -5.25 -22.53
CA ALA A 243 -7.83 -6.70 -22.68
C ALA A 243 -6.71 -7.51 -22.00
N LEU A 244 -5.45 -7.10 -22.15
CA LEU A 244 -4.32 -7.80 -21.51
C LEU A 244 -4.28 -7.58 -20.00
N ALA A 245 -4.72 -6.42 -19.52
CA ALA A 245 -4.89 -6.16 -18.09
C ALA A 245 -5.95 -7.09 -17.49
N MET A 246 -7.12 -7.20 -18.12
CA MET A 246 -8.17 -8.14 -17.70
C MET A 246 -7.66 -9.59 -17.65
N LEU A 247 -6.97 -10.06 -18.69
CA LEU A 247 -6.40 -11.41 -18.71
C LEU A 247 -5.36 -11.65 -17.61
N SER A 248 -4.59 -10.61 -17.25
CA SER A 248 -3.59 -10.72 -16.19
C SER A 248 -4.21 -10.73 -14.80
N ILE A 249 -5.23 -9.89 -14.56
CA ILE A 249 -5.96 -9.80 -13.30
C ILE A 249 -6.73 -11.10 -13.06
N GLU A 250 -7.48 -11.57 -14.06
CA GLU A 250 -8.30 -12.78 -14.02
C GLU A 250 -7.53 -14.07 -14.38
N SER A 251 -6.20 -14.04 -14.30
CA SER A 251 -5.37 -15.17 -14.72
C SER A 251 -5.70 -16.46 -13.95
N GLN A 252 -6.06 -16.37 -12.67
CA GLN A 252 -6.47 -17.51 -11.86
C GLN A 252 -7.79 -18.12 -12.34
N LEU A 253 -8.80 -17.29 -12.62
CA LEU A 253 -10.08 -17.74 -13.15
C LEU A 253 -9.89 -18.41 -14.52
N ILE A 254 -9.07 -17.80 -15.38
CA ILE A 254 -8.76 -18.35 -16.72
C ILE A 254 -8.07 -19.71 -16.62
N GLN A 255 -7.16 -19.89 -15.66
CA GLN A 255 -6.51 -21.19 -15.42
C GLN A 255 -7.48 -22.27 -14.95
N GLN A 256 -8.56 -21.91 -14.27
CA GLN A 256 -9.62 -22.84 -13.87
C GLN A 256 -10.54 -23.22 -15.04
N LEU A 257 -10.64 -22.37 -16.07
CA LEU A 257 -11.40 -22.62 -17.30
C LEU A 257 -10.58 -23.49 -18.28
N GLN A 258 -10.74 -24.82 -18.18
CA GLN A 258 -10.05 -25.78 -19.07
C GLN A 258 -10.27 -25.50 -20.57
N ASP A 259 -11.45 -25.01 -20.96
CA ASP A 259 -11.81 -24.76 -22.36
C ASP A 259 -11.35 -23.42 -22.91
N PHE A 260 -10.78 -22.54 -22.08
CA PHE A 260 -10.48 -21.17 -22.50
C PHE A 260 -9.48 -21.14 -23.67
N ILE A 261 -8.37 -21.87 -23.54
CA ILE A 261 -7.31 -21.92 -24.56
C ILE A 261 -7.82 -22.51 -25.90
N PRO A 262 -8.49 -23.69 -25.92
CA PRO A 262 -9.10 -24.22 -27.15
C PRO A 262 -10.05 -23.24 -27.84
N LYS A 263 -10.94 -22.58 -27.08
CA LYS A 263 -11.92 -21.62 -27.63
C LYS A 263 -11.25 -20.38 -28.22
N VAL A 264 -10.17 -19.90 -27.60
CA VAL A 264 -9.39 -18.76 -28.12
C VAL A 264 -8.68 -19.15 -29.42
N ILE A 265 -8.12 -20.36 -29.49
CA ILE A 265 -7.47 -20.89 -30.69
C ILE A 265 -8.48 -21.01 -31.84
N GLU A 266 -9.66 -21.56 -31.57
CA GLU A 266 -10.74 -21.69 -32.56
C GLU A 266 -11.22 -20.32 -33.07
N LYS A 267 -11.50 -19.37 -32.17
CA LYS A 267 -11.85 -18.00 -32.58
C LYS A 267 -10.74 -17.32 -33.37
N PHE A 268 -9.48 -17.60 -33.06
CA PHE A 268 -8.35 -17.03 -33.79
C PHE A 268 -8.20 -17.67 -35.18
N SER A 269 -8.45 -18.98 -35.32
CA SER A 269 -8.37 -19.68 -36.61
C SER A 269 -9.45 -19.22 -37.59
N GLN A 270 -10.63 -18.84 -37.08
CA GLN A 270 -11.76 -18.33 -37.86
C GLN A 270 -11.58 -16.88 -38.35
N ARG A 271 -10.60 -16.12 -37.85
CA ARG A 271 -10.36 -14.74 -38.32
C ARG A 271 -9.74 -14.75 -39.72
N LYS A 272 -10.35 -14.01 -40.66
CA LYS A 272 -9.90 -13.89 -42.06
C LYS A 272 -8.67 -12.98 -42.22
N ASP A 273 -8.58 -11.89 -41.46
CA ASP A 273 -7.45 -10.94 -41.52
C ASP A 273 -6.32 -11.30 -40.54
N ARG A 274 -5.49 -12.28 -40.93
CA ARG A 274 -4.34 -12.72 -40.12
C ARG A 274 -3.03 -12.24 -40.73
N ARG A 275 -2.13 -11.70 -39.89
CA ARG A 275 -0.75 -11.34 -40.29
C ARG A 275 0.19 -12.55 -40.41
N ALA A 276 -0.21 -13.72 -39.91
CA ALA A 276 0.52 -14.97 -39.99
C ALA A 276 -0.45 -16.15 -40.10
N ALA A 277 -0.08 -17.17 -40.89
CA ALA A 277 -0.88 -18.38 -41.05
C ALA A 277 -0.85 -19.21 -39.76
N PHE A 278 -2.01 -19.70 -39.33
CA PHE A 278 -2.11 -20.61 -38.19
C PHE A 278 -1.85 -22.04 -38.69
N LEU A 279 -0.60 -22.49 -38.60
CA LEU A 279 -0.20 -23.86 -38.90
C LEU A 279 -0.27 -24.67 -37.60
N PHE A 280 -1.42 -25.28 -37.32
CA PHE A 280 -1.49 -26.35 -36.32
C PHE A 280 -1.48 -27.68 -37.08
N LYS A 281 -0.54 -28.57 -36.71
CA LYS A 281 -0.44 -29.95 -37.20
C LYS A 281 -0.97 -30.88 -36.12
#